data_AF-A0A498HW39-F1
#
_entry.id   AF-A0A498HW39-F1
#
_cell.length_a   1.000
_cell.length_b   1.000
_cell.length_c   1.000
_cell.angle_alpha   90.00
_cell.angle_beta   90.00
_cell.angle_gamma   90.00
#
_symmetry.space_group_name_H-M   'P 1'
#
loop_
_entity.id
_entity.type
_entity.pdbx_description
1 polymer ?
#
loop_
_entity_poly.entity_id
_entity_poly.type
_entity_poly.pdbx_seq_one_letter_code
_entity_poly.pdbx_strand_id
1 'polypeptide(L)'
;MSAAAQPPTIPLLTPYKLGNFNLSHRIVLAPLTRQRSYNNVPQPHAILYYSQRTSNGGLLIAEATGVSNTAQGYPNTPGIWTKEQVEAWKPIVDAVHAKGGLFFCQIWHVGRVSNSGYQPNGQAPISSTDKPIRLNGIDASEFTPPRRLRTDEIPQIVNDFRLAARNSIEAADRLPEIFEENAAQIGFSLATPTFLNLERSFFYVGKHGMLDHISFYHVLDEANFITDAVTKMSFY
;
A
#
# COMPACT_ATOMS: atom_id res chain seq x y z
N MET A 1 -32.22 43.90 5.61
CA MET A 1 -30.95 43.34 5.09
C MET A 1 -31.22 41.90 4.70
N SER A 2 -31.20 41.56 3.42
CA SER A 2 -31.41 40.18 2.96
C SER A 2 -30.20 39.36 3.36
N ALA A 3 -30.40 38.27 4.11
CA ALA A 3 -29.34 37.32 4.40
C ALA A 3 -28.90 36.71 3.06
N ALA A 4 -27.67 36.97 2.64
CA ALA A 4 -27.11 36.33 1.46
C ALA A 4 -27.15 34.81 1.66
N ALA A 5 -27.78 34.09 0.74
CA ALA A 5 -27.80 32.63 0.75
C ALA A 5 -26.34 32.14 0.71
N GLN A 6 -25.98 31.27 1.67
CA GLN A 6 -24.67 30.63 1.68
C GLN A 6 -24.46 29.87 0.36
N PRO A 7 -23.28 30.00 -0.28
CA PRO A 7 -23.01 29.27 -1.51
C PRO A 7 -23.16 27.76 -1.28
N PRO A 8 -23.63 27.01 -2.29
CA PRO A 8 -23.83 25.57 -2.16
C PRO A 8 -22.50 24.90 -1.79
N THR A 9 -22.51 24.15 -0.71
CA THR A 9 -21.34 23.40 -0.23
C THR A 9 -21.11 22.21 -1.15
N ILE A 10 -19.92 22.09 -1.75
CA ILE A 10 -19.55 20.94 -2.58
C ILE A 10 -19.05 19.84 -1.64
N PRO A 11 -19.78 18.71 -1.45
CA PRO A 11 -19.43 17.71 -0.43
C PRO A 11 -18.02 17.15 -0.58
N LEU A 12 -17.54 16.99 -1.82
CA LEU A 12 -16.21 16.48 -2.14
C LEU A 12 -15.07 17.40 -1.68
N LEU A 13 -15.33 18.70 -1.55
CA LEU A 13 -14.37 19.71 -1.12
C LEU A 13 -14.45 20.03 0.38
N THR A 14 -15.27 19.28 1.13
CA THR A 14 -15.38 19.45 2.58
C THR A 14 -14.28 18.67 3.32
N PRO A 15 -13.78 19.18 4.46
CA PRO A 15 -12.84 18.44 5.29
C PRO A 15 -13.38 17.09 5.78
N TYR A 16 -12.46 16.19 6.14
CA TYR A 16 -12.79 14.87 6.68
C TYR A 16 -11.73 14.39 7.67
N LYS A 17 -12.16 13.89 8.83
CA LYS A 17 -11.25 13.28 9.81
C LYS A 17 -11.16 11.78 9.55
N LEU A 18 -10.02 11.32 9.03
CA LEU A 18 -9.71 9.92 8.79
C LEU A 18 -8.86 9.40 9.96
N GLY A 19 -9.49 8.86 11.01
CA GLY A 19 -8.76 8.45 12.21
C GLY A 19 -7.99 9.62 12.82
N ASN A 20 -6.65 9.55 12.79
CA ASN A 20 -5.76 10.59 13.29
C ASN A 20 -5.40 11.66 12.23
N PHE A 21 -5.81 11.50 10.97
CA PHE A 21 -5.50 12.46 9.91
C PHE A 21 -6.65 13.42 9.66
N ASN A 22 -6.32 14.69 9.49
CA ASN A 22 -7.26 15.72 9.07
C ASN A 22 -7.07 15.98 7.57
N LEU A 23 -8.05 15.58 6.76
CA LEU A 23 -8.10 15.88 5.34
C LEU A 23 -8.79 17.23 5.12
N SER A 24 -8.24 18.06 4.23
CA SER A 24 -8.89 19.31 3.80
C SER A 24 -10.01 19.08 2.80
N HIS A 25 -10.03 17.92 2.12
CA HIS A 25 -11.04 17.52 1.15
C HIS A 25 -11.10 15.99 1.02
N ARG A 26 -12.10 15.49 0.30
CA ARG A 26 -12.36 14.04 0.14
C ARG A 26 -11.85 13.46 -1.18
N ILE A 27 -11.06 14.21 -1.94
CA ILE A 27 -10.38 13.75 -3.15
C ILE A 27 -9.09 13.01 -2.75
N VAL A 28 -8.90 11.81 -3.29
CA VAL A 28 -7.75 10.95 -3.00
C VAL A 28 -7.08 10.54 -4.31
N LEU A 29 -5.75 10.55 -4.36
CA LEU A 29 -5.04 9.87 -5.45
C LEU A 29 -5.08 8.36 -5.18
N ALA A 30 -5.83 7.65 -6.03
CA ALA A 30 -5.88 6.19 -6.00
C ALA A 30 -4.49 5.57 -6.28
N PRO A 31 -4.21 4.36 -5.79
CA PRO A 31 -2.99 3.63 -6.12
C PRO A 31 -2.98 3.26 -7.61
N LEU A 32 -1.94 3.69 -8.33
CA LEU A 32 -1.84 3.50 -9.78
C LEU A 32 -0.44 2.98 -10.14
N THR A 33 -0.31 1.68 -10.42
CA THR A 33 0.95 1.08 -10.89
C THR A 33 1.44 1.74 -12.17
N ARG A 34 2.66 2.30 -12.16
CA ARG A 34 3.22 3.05 -13.30
C ARG A 34 4.37 2.38 -14.01
N GLN A 35 4.99 1.37 -13.39
CA GLN A 35 6.10 0.58 -13.95
C GLN A 35 7.32 1.45 -14.31
N ARG A 36 7.69 2.38 -13.42
CA ARG A 36 8.82 3.29 -13.61
C ARG A 36 9.91 3.20 -12.55
N SER A 37 9.91 2.14 -11.77
CA SER A 37 10.86 1.86 -10.68
C SER A 37 11.82 0.75 -11.09
N TYR A 38 12.87 1.11 -11.84
CA TYR A 38 13.86 0.15 -12.35
C TYR A 38 14.54 -0.60 -11.20
N ASN A 39 14.76 -1.91 -11.36
CA ASN A 39 15.28 -2.80 -10.32
C ASN A 39 14.49 -2.71 -9.00
N ASN A 40 13.20 -2.41 -9.08
CA ASN A 40 12.30 -2.18 -7.95
C ASN A 40 12.67 -0.99 -7.05
N VAL A 41 13.54 -0.09 -7.50
CA VAL A 41 13.92 1.11 -6.76
C VAL A 41 13.13 2.32 -7.30
N PRO A 42 12.39 3.06 -6.46
CA PRO A 42 11.77 4.32 -6.86
C PRO A 42 12.78 5.27 -7.49
N GLN A 43 12.36 5.98 -8.54
CA GLN A 43 13.25 6.82 -9.33
C GLN A 43 13.01 8.31 -9.05
N PRO A 44 14.01 9.20 -9.28
CA PRO A 44 13.88 10.64 -8.99
C PRO A 44 12.67 11.32 -9.64
N HIS A 45 12.22 10.86 -10.80
CA HIS A 45 11.04 11.44 -11.47
C HIS A 45 9.73 11.21 -10.70
N ALA A 46 9.68 10.22 -9.80
CA ALA A 46 8.51 9.98 -8.96
C ALA A 46 8.26 11.13 -7.98
N ILE A 47 9.30 11.88 -7.59
CA ILE A 47 9.19 13.12 -6.81
C ILE A 47 8.27 14.10 -7.51
N LEU A 48 8.53 14.38 -8.79
CA LEU A 48 7.70 15.27 -9.60
C LEU A 48 6.28 14.70 -9.76
N TYR A 49 6.15 13.40 -10.01
CA TYR A 49 4.87 12.74 -10.24
C TYR A 49 3.90 12.90 -9.06
N TYR A 50 4.36 12.59 -7.84
CA TYR A 50 3.52 12.69 -6.64
C TYR A 50 3.34 14.15 -6.22
N SER A 51 4.40 14.96 -6.26
CA SER A 51 4.32 16.39 -5.92
C SER A 51 3.31 17.15 -6.79
N GLN A 52 3.20 16.84 -8.09
CA GLN A 52 2.19 17.44 -8.98
C GLN A 52 0.75 17.11 -8.59
N ARG A 53 0.52 16.01 -7.87
CA ARG A 53 -0.81 15.55 -7.44
C ARG A 53 -1.12 15.93 -6.00
N THR A 54 -0.19 16.57 -5.31
CA THR A 54 -0.37 16.97 -3.93
C THR A 54 -1.09 18.30 -3.80
N SER A 55 -2.13 18.29 -2.97
CA SER A 55 -2.83 19.44 -2.44
C SER A 55 -2.71 19.45 -0.91
N ASN A 56 -2.83 20.63 -0.30
CA ASN A 56 -2.77 20.78 1.16
C ASN A 56 -3.92 20.01 1.85
N GLY A 57 -3.59 19.10 2.75
CA GLY A 57 -4.50 18.16 3.41
C GLY A 57 -5.15 17.14 2.46
N GLY A 58 -4.56 16.90 1.29
CA GLY A 58 -4.99 15.85 0.36
C GLY A 58 -4.30 14.52 0.66
N LEU A 59 -5.02 13.40 0.48
CA LEU A 59 -4.47 12.05 0.65
C LEU A 59 -4.00 11.47 -0.68
N LEU A 60 -2.77 10.96 -0.70
CA LEU A 60 -2.19 10.23 -1.82
C LEU A 60 -1.87 8.81 -1.40
N ILE A 61 -2.25 7.84 -2.24
CA ILE A 61 -1.88 6.43 -2.07
C ILE A 61 -0.88 6.11 -3.17
N ALA A 62 0.31 5.66 -2.78
CA ALA A 62 1.37 5.25 -3.68
C ALA A 62 0.92 4.09 -4.56
N GLU A 63 1.63 3.93 -5.68
CA GLU A 63 1.52 2.73 -6.50
C GLU A 63 1.84 1.45 -5.70
N ALA A 64 1.33 0.32 -6.19
CA ALA A 64 1.53 -0.98 -5.56
C ALA A 64 3.03 -1.27 -5.38
N THR A 65 3.44 -1.43 -4.12
CA THR A 65 4.84 -1.50 -3.69
C THR A 65 5.11 -2.87 -3.07
N GLY A 66 5.98 -3.65 -3.71
CA GLY A 66 6.27 -5.03 -3.30
C GLY A 66 6.83 -5.11 -1.88
N VAL A 67 6.38 -6.11 -1.12
CA VAL A 67 6.88 -6.40 0.24
C VAL A 67 8.12 -7.30 0.29
N SER A 68 8.44 -7.94 -0.83
CA SER A 68 9.58 -8.85 -0.97
C SER A 68 9.94 -9.04 -2.45
N ASN A 69 11.01 -9.77 -2.72
CA ASN A 69 11.39 -10.15 -4.09
C ASN A 69 10.43 -11.15 -4.75
N THR A 70 9.61 -11.88 -3.97
CA THR A 70 8.57 -12.79 -4.51
C THR A 70 7.25 -12.06 -4.80
N ALA A 71 7.11 -10.82 -4.35
CA ALA A 71 5.89 -10.02 -4.46
C ALA A 71 5.62 -9.45 -5.86
N GLN A 72 6.53 -9.65 -6.80
CA GLN A 72 6.56 -9.00 -8.10
C GLN A 72 5.76 -9.77 -9.16
N GLY A 73 4.97 -9.05 -9.97
CA GLY A 73 4.24 -9.62 -11.13
C GLY A 73 4.18 -8.71 -12.35
N TYR A 74 4.78 -7.52 -12.25
CA TYR A 74 4.91 -6.55 -13.34
C TYR A 74 6.34 -6.00 -13.34
N PRO A 75 6.90 -5.66 -14.52
CA PRO A 75 8.22 -5.06 -14.58
C PRO A 75 8.21 -3.68 -13.92
N ASN A 76 9.36 -3.30 -13.38
CA ASN A 76 9.65 -1.95 -12.89
C ASN A 76 8.64 -1.40 -11.87
N THR A 77 8.05 -2.25 -11.03
CA THR A 77 7.24 -1.80 -9.88
C THR A 77 8.11 -1.62 -8.64
N PRO A 78 7.85 -0.62 -7.79
CA PRO A 78 8.71 -0.34 -6.66
C PRO A 78 8.63 -1.42 -5.57
N GLY A 79 9.65 -1.47 -4.74
CA GLY A 79 9.71 -2.25 -3.51
C GLY A 79 9.84 -1.39 -2.26
N ILE A 80 9.73 -2.03 -1.09
CA ILE A 80 10.01 -1.43 0.21
C ILE A 80 10.62 -2.46 1.21
N TRP A 81 11.33 -3.47 0.70
CA TRP A 81 11.96 -4.52 1.53
C TRP A 81 13.46 -4.33 1.74
N THR A 82 14.12 -3.47 0.95
CA THR A 82 15.54 -3.15 1.12
C THR A 82 15.73 -1.72 1.63
N LYS A 83 16.88 -1.48 2.28
CA LYS A 83 17.27 -0.13 2.72
C LYS A 83 17.40 0.85 1.55
N GLU A 84 17.92 0.38 0.41
CA GLU A 84 18.04 1.21 -0.80
C GLU A 84 16.66 1.70 -1.28
N GLN A 85 15.67 0.81 -1.30
CA GLN A 85 14.29 1.17 -1.65
C GLN A 85 13.70 2.17 -0.66
N VAL A 86 13.92 1.98 0.64
CA VAL A 86 13.50 2.91 1.70
C VAL A 86 14.10 4.30 1.49
N GLU A 87 15.41 4.40 1.29
CA GLU A 87 16.08 5.70 1.06
C GLU A 87 15.59 6.37 -0.23
N ALA A 88 15.27 5.60 -1.28
CA ALA A 88 14.73 6.13 -2.53
C ALA A 88 13.29 6.65 -2.39
N TRP A 89 12.50 6.12 -1.44
CA TRP A 89 11.15 6.64 -1.14
C TRP A 89 11.18 7.96 -0.35
N LYS A 90 12.16 8.17 0.53
CA LYS A 90 12.26 9.37 1.38
C LYS A 90 12.05 10.70 0.64
N PRO A 91 12.81 11.02 -0.43
CA PRO A 91 12.65 12.30 -1.12
C PRO A 91 11.29 12.45 -1.84
N ILE A 92 10.62 11.34 -2.15
CA ILE A 92 9.26 11.37 -2.74
C ILE A 92 8.25 11.77 -1.66
N VAL A 93 8.35 11.15 -0.48
CA VAL A 93 7.48 11.45 0.67
C VAL A 93 7.71 12.89 1.13
N ASP A 94 8.96 13.33 1.23
CA ASP A 94 9.32 14.69 1.61
C ASP A 94 8.67 15.73 0.68
N ALA A 95 8.64 15.49 -0.63
CA ALA A 95 8.03 16.39 -1.60
C ALA A 95 6.49 16.46 -1.51
N VAL A 96 5.85 15.41 -0.98
CA VAL A 96 4.41 15.40 -0.69
C VAL A 96 4.15 16.15 0.62
N HIS A 97 4.91 15.86 1.68
CA HIS A 97 4.78 16.53 2.97
C HIS A 97 5.08 18.03 2.89
N ALA A 98 6.06 18.45 2.09
CA ALA A 98 6.38 19.86 1.85
C ALA A 98 5.21 20.67 1.24
N LYS A 99 4.21 19.98 0.65
CA LYS A 99 2.96 20.59 0.13
C LYS A 99 1.76 20.40 1.06
N GLY A 100 1.98 19.87 2.27
CA GLY A 100 0.94 19.56 3.25
C GLY A 100 0.08 18.35 2.88
N GLY A 101 0.54 17.50 1.96
CA GLY A 101 -0.18 16.27 1.59
C GLY A 101 0.13 15.12 2.54
N LEU A 102 -0.80 14.17 2.61
CA LEU A 102 -0.63 12.89 3.29
C LEU A 102 -0.22 11.83 2.28
N PHE A 103 0.67 10.92 2.67
CA PHE A 103 1.20 9.92 1.76
C PHE A 103 1.15 8.52 2.37
N PHE A 104 0.46 7.61 1.69
CA PHE A 104 0.30 6.23 2.12
C PHE A 104 0.99 5.28 1.15
N CYS A 105 1.70 4.28 1.67
CA CYS A 105 2.34 3.25 0.84
C CYS A 105 1.39 2.06 0.65
N GLN A 106 1.02 1.71 -0.60
CA GLN A 106 0.27 0.49 -0.85
C GLN A 106 1.21 -0.71 -0.86
N ILE A 107 1.35 -1.40 0.26
CA ILE A 107 2.16 -2.62 0.36
C ILE A 107 1.44 -3.81 -0.29
N TRP A 108 2.17 -4.56 -1.12
CA TRP A 108 1.58 -5.44 -2.12
C TRP A 108 2.33 -6.77 -2.27
N HIS A 109 1.57 -7.84 -2.51
CA HIS A 109 2.10 -9.13 -2.97
C HIS A 109 1.15 -9.73 -4.02
N VAL A 110 1.66 -10.00 -5.23
CA VAL A 110 0.83 -10.48 -6.37
C VAL A 110 0.26 -11.88 -6.22
N GLY A 111 0.96 -12.74 -5.48
CA GLY A 111 0.63 -14.16 -5.42
C GLY A 111 0.81 -14.81 -6.80
N ARG A 112 -0.21 -15.50 -7.30
CA ARG A 112 -0.15 -16.19 -8.60
C ARG A 112 -0.35 -15.29 -9.82
N VAL A 113 -0.60 -13.99 -9.64
CA VAL A 113 -0.62 -13.01 -10.75
C VAL A 113 0.82 -12.61 -11.08
N SER A 114 1.63 -13.59 -11.44
CA SER A 114 3.07 -13.47 -11.72
C SER A 114 3.53 -14.61 -12.63
N ASN A 115 4.80 -14.61 -13.01
CA ASN A 115 5.46 -15.69 -13.74
C ASN A 115 6.88 -15.91 -13.22
N SER A 116 7.48 -17.03 -13.60
CA SER A 116 8.83 -17.41 -13.16
C SER A 116 9.91 -16.39 -13.53
N GLY A 117 9.69 -15.57 -14.56
CA GLY A 117 10.61 -14.49 -14.94
C GLY A 117 10.72 -13.37 -13.90
N TYR A 118 9.68 -13.16 -13.08
CA TYR A 118 9.72 -12.21 -11.96
C TYR A 118 10.18 -12.85 -10.65
N GLN A 119 10.26 -14.17 -10.59
CA GLN A 119 10.55 -14.88 -9.35
C GLN A 119 12.06 -15.10 -9.17
N PRO A 120 12.57 -15.00 -7.93
CA PRO A 120 13.95 -15.33 -7.64
C PRO A 120 14.31 -16.73 -8.16
N ASN A 121 15.42 -16.86 -8.87
CA ASN A 121 15.91 -18.13 -9.43
C ASN A 121 14.92 -18.86 -10.35
N GLY A 122 13.99 -18.15 -11.01
CA GLY A 122 13.04 -18.76 -11.93
C GLY A 122 11.99 -19.64 -11.25
N GLN A 123 11.78 -19.48 -9.94
CA GLN A 123 10.83 -20.32 -9.18
C GLN A 123 9.38 -20.06 -9.61
N ALA A 124 8.50 -21.01 -9.27
CA ALA A 124 7.06 -20.81 -9.49
C ALA A 124 6.52 -19.73 -8.52
N PRO A 125 5.63 -18.82 -8.98
CA PRO A 125 4.92 -17.90 -8.09
C PRO A 125 4.18 -18.62 -6.97
N ILE A 126 4.00 -17.98 -5.82
CA ILE A 126 3.32 -18.58 -4.66
C ILE A 126 1.84 -18.23 -4.60
N SER A 127 1.00 -19.12 -4.08
CA SER A 127 -0.44 -18.88 -3.86
C SER A 127 -1.03 -19.83 -2.81
N SER A 128 -2.29 -19.62 -2.41
CA SER A 128 -3.04 -20.61 -1.61
C SER A 128 -3.38 -21.87 -2.39
N THR A 129 -3.25 -21.86 -3.72
CA THR A 129 -3.53 -22.98 -4.61
C THR A 129 -2.45 -23.18 -5.66
N ASP A 130 -2.35 -24.41 -6.15
CA ASP A 130 -1.59 -24.86 -7.31
C ASP A 130 -2.33 -24.67 -8.65
N LYS A 131 -3.59 -24.19 -8.61
CA LYS A 131 -4.39 -23.95 -9.82
C LYS A 131 -3.86 -22.70 -10.56
N PRO A 132 -3.51 -22.83 -11.86
CA PRO A 132 -3.10 -21.68 -12.67
C PRO A 132 -4.26 -20.69 -12.85
N ILE A 133 -3.91 -19.44 -13.17
CA ILE A 133 -4.90 -18.44 -13.57
C ILE A 133 -5.50 -18.88 -14.91
N ARG A 134 -6.83 -18.90 -14.98
CA ARG A 134 -7.58 -19.09 -16.23
C ARG A 134 -8.31 -17.79 -16.52
N LEU A 135 -7.85 -17.06 -17.53
CA LEU A 135 -8.54 -15.88 -18.04
C LEU A 135 -9.15 -16.25 -19.38
N ASN A 136 -10.47 -16.13 -19.49
CA ASN A 136 -11.16 -16.39 -20.75
C ASN A 136 -10.74 -15.30 -21.76
N GLY A 137 -9.91 -15.67 -22.74
CA GLY A 137 -9.50 -14.78 -23.84
C GLY A 137 -8.20 -13.99 -23.62
N ILE A 138 -7.45 -14.25 -22.54
CA ILE A 138 -6.08 -13.75 -22.35
C ILE A 138 -5.13 -14.95 -22.40
N ASP A 139 -3.98 -14.79 -23.05
CA ASP A 139 -2.99 -15.84 -23.16
C ASP A 139 -2.50 -16.25 -21.76
N ALA A 140 -2.82 -17.48 -21.36
CA ALA A 140 -2.39 -18.04 -20.09
C ALA A 140 -0.86 -18.20 -20.01
N SER A 141 -0.14 -18.03 -21.13
CA SER A 141 1.32 -18.07 -21.19
C SER A 141 2.01 -17.00 -20.32
N GLU A 142 1.32 -15.89 -20.01
CA GLU A 142 1.87 -14.80 -19.18
C GLU A 142 1.95 -15.16 -17.68
N PHE A 143 1.25 -16.19 -17.23
CA PHE A 143 1.19 -16.62 -15.83
C PHE A 143 1.65 -18.07 -15.67
N THR A 144 2.82 -18.26 -15.07
CA THR A 144 3.34 -19.60 -14.77
C THR A 144 2.47 -20.27 -13.69
N PRO A 145 2.18 -21.58 -13.78
CA PRO A 145 1.45 -22.29 -12.73
C PRO A 145 2.07 -22.04 -11.34
N PRO A 146 1.27 -21.65 -10.34
CA PRO A 146 1.79 -21.32 -9.03
C PRO A 146 2.10 -22.57 -8.21
N ARG A 147 2.97 -22.40 -7.22
CA ARG A 147 3.15 -23.35 -6.13
C ARG A 147 2.25 -22.98 -4.97
N ARG A 148 1.52 -23.97 -4.44
CA ARG A 148 0.79 -23.83 -3.18
C ARG A 148 1.77 -23.60 -2.03
N LEU A 149 1.52 -22.56 -1.24
CA LEU A 149 2.23 -22.33 0.02
C LEU A 149 1.96 -23.47 0.99
N ARG A 150 3.01 -23.95 1.64
CA ARG A 150 2.90 -24.80 2.81
C ARG A 150 2.61 -23.93 4.04
N THR A 151 1.96 -24.52 5.05
CA THR A 151 1.58 -23.79 6.26
C THR A 151 2.79 -23.18 7.00
N ASP A 152 3.95 -23.85 6.97
CA ASP A 152 5.20 -23.38 7.58
C ASP A 152 5.80 -22.16 6.87
N GLU A 153 5.38 -21.84 5.65
CA GLU A 153 5.86 -20.67 4.88
C GLU A 153 5.04 -19.41 5.16
N ILE A 154 3.80 -19.54 5.65
CA ILE A 154 2.89 -18.40 5.87
C ILE A 154 3.47 -17.38 6.87
N PRO A 155 4.09 -17.78 8.01
CA PRO A 155 4.67 -16.82 8.94
C PRO A 155 5.71 -15.90 8.29
N GLN A 156 6.49 -16.38 7.31
CA GLN A 156 7.45 -15.56 6.60
C GLN A 156 6.74 -14.50 5.73
N ILE A 157 5.66 -14.87 5.03
CA ILE A 157 4.88 -13.91 4.23
C ILE A 157 4.30 -12.81 5.12
N VAL A 158 3.75 -13.17 6.28
CA VAL A 158 3.25 -12.19 7.27
C VAL A 158 4.39 -11.28 7.74
N ASN A 159 5.57 -11.85 7.99
CA ASN A 159 6.74 -11.11 8.39
C ASN A 159 7.24 -10.13 7.29
N ASP A 160 7.12 -10.48 6.01
CA ASP A 160 7.45 -9.59 4.89
C ASP A 160 6.54 -8.36 4.88
N PHE A 161 5.22 -8.56 5.06
CA PHE A 161 4.27 -7.44 5.20
C PHE A 161 4.58 -6.58 6.43
N ARG A 162 4.93 -7.20 7.56
CA ARG A 162 5.32 -6.49 8.80
C ARG A 162 6.57 -5.64 8.59
N LEU A 163 7.59 -6.17 7.91
CA LEU A 163 8.82 -5.44 7.60
C LEU A 163 8.54 -4.31 6.60
N ALA A 164 7.77 -4.57 5.55
CA ALA A 164 7.36 -3.55 4.59
C ALA A 164 6.63 -2.39 5.25
N ALA A 165 5.70 -2.66 6.17
CA ALA A 165 5.01 -1.63 6.93
C ALA A 165 5.97 -0.77 7.78
N ARG A 166 6.93 -1.40 8.48
CA ARG A 166 7.96 -0.67 9.25
C ARG A 166 8.83 0.20 8.33
N ASN A 167 9.25 -0.35 7.20
CA ASN A 167 10.06 0.33 6.22
C ASN A 167 9.31 1.49 5.55
N SER A 168 8.00 1.38 5.33
CA SER A 168 7.16 2.49 4.87
C SER A 168 7.10 3.63 5.88
N ILE A 169 7.03 3.31 7.18
CA ILE A 169 7.10 4.32 8.25
C ILE A 169 8.50 4.96 8.26
N GLU A 170 9.57 4.18 8.16
CA GLU A 170 10.94 4.70 8.10
C GLU A 170 11.17 5.61 6.89
N ALA A 171 10.60 5.26 5.72
CA ALA A 171 10.67 6.09 4.53
C ALA A 171 9.97 7.45 4.69
N ALA A 172 9.12 7.58 5.71
CA ALA A 172 8.36 8.79 5.98
C ALA A 172 8.81 9.54 7.24
N ASP A 173 9.51 8.89 8.17
CA ASP A 173 10.08 9.48 9.38
C ASP A 173 11.42 10.19 9.04
N ARG A 174 11.38 11.44 8.55
CA ARG A 174 12.57 12.29 8.45
C ARG A 174 12.33 13.80 8.49
N LEU A 175 11.80 14.34 9.60
CA LEU A 175 11.96 15.76 9.95
C LEU A 175 12.16 15.91 11.48
N PRO A 176 13.39 16.15 11.97
CA PRO A 176 13.65 16.37 13.40
C PRO A 176 13.09 17.70 13.94
N GLU A 177 12.71 18.65 13.08
CA GLU A 177 12.40 20.03 13.49
C GLU A 177 11.04 20.56 13.01
N ILE A 178 10.19 19.73 12.40
CA ILE A 178 8.88 20.19 11.90
C ILE A 178 7.77 19.29 12.45
N PHE A 179 7.35 19.65 13.66
CA PHE A 179 6.15 19.23 14.39
C PHE A 179 5.95 17.72 14.60
N GLU A 180 5.85 17.30 15.87
CA GLU A 180 5.41 15.97 16.30
C GLU A 180 4.09 15.50 15.63
N GLU A 181 3.30 16.42 15.07
CA GLU A 181 2.05 16.16 14.34
C GLU A 181 2.24 15.58 12.92
N ASN A 182 3.44 15.67 12.32
CA ASN A 182 3.69 15.18 10.95
C ASN A 182 4.11 13.71 10.86
N ALA A 183 4.70 13.14 11.93
CA ALA A 183 5.00 11.71 11.97
C ALA A 183 3.72 10.84 12.01
N ALA A 184 2.60 11.45 12.40
CA ALA A 184 1.29 10.84 12.49
C ALA A 184 0.51 10.86 11.17
N GLN A 185 1.17 10.97 10.00
CA GLN A 185 0.56 11.25 8.68
C GLN A 185 0.62 10.11 7.63
N ILE A 186 1.03 8.90 8.05
CA ILE A 186 1.21 7.76 7.15
C ILE A 186 0.37 6.56 7.59
N GLY A 187 -0.24 5.92 6.60
CA GLY A 187 -0.73 4.56 6.70
C GLY A 187 -0.29 3.71 5.52
N PHE A 188 -0.41 2.40 5.66
CA PHE A 188 -0.23 1.48 4.54
C PHE A 188 -1.58 0.96 4.05
N SER A 189 -1.64 0.62 2.76
CA SER A 189 -2.77 -0.08 2.16
C SER A 189 -2.35 -1.48 1.73
N LEU A 190 -3.06 -2.51 2.18
CA LEU A 190 -2.85 -3.88 1.69
C LEU A 190 -3.54 -4.09 0.34
N ALA A 191 -2.83 -4.65 -0.64
CA ALA A 191 -3.41 -5.18 -1.86
C ALA A 191 -2.86 -6.58 -2.15
N THR A 192 -3.74 -7.55 -2.42
CA THR A 192 -3.36 -8.89 -2.90
C THR A 192 -4.33 -9.29 -4.02
N PRO A 193 -3.91 -9.28 -5.30
CA PRO A 193 -4.81 -9.45 -6.44
C PRO A 193 -5.35 -10.88 -6.61
N THR A 194 -4.97 -11.84 -5.76
CA THR A 194 -5.50 -13.21 -5.82
C THR A 194 -6.14 -13.75 -4.55
N PHE A 195 -6.35 -12.93 -3.51
CA PHE A 195 -7.06 -13.39 -2.31
C PHE A 195 -8.52 -12.90 -2.19
N LEU A 196 -8.93 -11.84 -2.89
CA LEU A 196 -10.31 -11.35 -2.80
C LEU A 196 -10.81 -10.77 -4.13
N ASN A 197 -12.02 -11.20 -4.50
CA ASN A 197 -12.84 -10.64 -5.55
C ASN A 197 -13.53 -9.34 -5.07
N LEU A 198 -12.81 -8.43 -4.41
CA LEU A 198 -13.35 -7.19 -3.85
C LEU A 198 -12.26 -6.11 -3.75
N GLU A 199 -12.54 -4.98 -4.39
CA GLU A 199 -11.86 -3.69 -4.27
C GLU A 199 -11.88 -3.18 -2.81
N ARG A 200 -11.01 -3.67 -1.92
CA ARG A 200 -10.87 -3.11 -0.57
C ARG A 200 -9.42 -2.90 -0.17
N SER A 201 -9.04 -1.63 -0.09
CA SER A 201 -7.82 -1.12 0.53
C SER A 201 -8.04 -0.97 2.03
N PHE A 202 -7.11 -1.47 2.86
CA PHE A 202 -7.16 -1.36 4.33
C PHE A 202 -6.11 -0.38 4.82
N PHE A 203 -6.51 0.61 5.62
CA PHE A 203 -5.60 1.63 6.15
C PHE A 203 -5.18 1.30 7.58
N TYR A 204 -3.88 1.23 7.84
CA TYR A 204 -3.32 1.09 9.19
C TYR A 204 -2.52 2.33 9.58
N VAL A 205 -2.69 2.82 10.81
CA VAL A 205 -2.01 4.01 11.34
C VAL A 205 -1.45 3.66 12.71
N GLY A 206 -0.16 3.87 12.93
CA GLY A 206 0.46 3.57 14.21
C GLY A 206 1.45 4.63 14.64
N LYS A 207 1.12 5.38 15.71
CA LYS A 207 2.07 5.95 16.68
C LYS A 207 1.29 6.41 17.92
N HIS A 208 1.35 5.60 18.98
CA HIS A 208 0.88 5.85 20.36
C HIS A 208 -0.64 5.83 20.64
N GLY A 209 -1.08 4.79 21.36
CA GLY A 209 -2.19 4.84 22.31
C GLY A 209 -3.61 4.60 21.78
N MET A 210 -4.28 3.60 22.37
CA MET A 210 -5.71 3.25 22.22
C MET A 210 -6.12 2.57 20.90
N LEU A 211 -6.00 1.24 20.95
CA LEU A 211 -6.91 0.33 20.28
C LEU A 211 -8.34 0.67 20.72
N ASP A 212 -9.23 0.96 19.79
CA ASP A 212 -10.63 0.58 19.92
C ASP A 212 -11.34 0.66 18.55
N HIS A 213 -11.91 -0.48 18.18
CA HIS A 213 -12.92 -0.70 17.14
C HIS A 213 -12.58 -0.45 15.66
N ILE A 214 -12.33 -1.55 14.95
CA ILE A 214 -12.88 -1.74 13.60
C ILE A 214 -13.77 -2.99 13.63
N SER A 215 -15.08 -2.79 13.59
CA SER A 215 -16.08 -3.85 13.47
C SER A 215 -16.05 -4.44 12.06
N PHE A 216 -15.72 -5.72 11.94
CA PHE A 216 -15.82 -6.51 10.71
C PHE A 216 -17.10 -7.37 10.75
N TYR A 217 -18.01 -7.19 9.79
CA TYR A 217 -19.08 -8.15 9.52
C TYR A 217 -18.81 -8.87 8.20
N HIS A 218 -18.73 -10.21 8.31
CA HIS A 218 -18.89 -11.29 7.32
C HIS A 218 -18.45 -11.04 5.87
N VAL A 219 -17.51 -11.87 5.37
CA VAL A 219 -17.65 -12.75 4.18
C VAL A 219 -16.29 -13.43 3.85
N LEU A 220 -16.29 -14.77 3.93
CA LEU A 220 -15.47 -15.81 3.28
C LEU A 220 -14.01 -16.10 3.73
N ASP A 221 -13.78 -17.40 3.91
CA ASP A 221 -12.56 -18.12 4.31
C ASP A 221 -11.33 -17.80 3.43
N GLU A 222 -10.14 -18.03 4.00
CA GLU A 222 -8.77 -17.73 3.51
C GLU A 222 -8.29 -16.29 3.66
N ALA A 223 -9.09 -15.26 3.33
CA ALA A 223 -8.72 -13.86 3.57
C ALA A 223 -8.58 -13.55 5.07
N ASN A 224 -9.39 -14.22 5.90
CA ASN A 224 -9.30 -14.13 7.34
C ASN A 224 -7.96 -14.60 7.89
N PHE A 225 -7.19 -15.49 7.24
CA PHE A 225 -5.98 -16.03 7.87
C PHE A 225 -4.80 -15.05 7.87
N ILE A 226 -4.56 -14.36 6.75
CA ILE A 226 -3.50 -13.34 6.66
C ILE A 226 -3.95 -12.06 7.37
N THR A 227 -5.23 -11.70 7.27
CA THR A 227 -5.78 -10.55 7.99
C THR A 227 -5.86 -10.79 9.50
N ASP A 228 -6.27 -11.98 9.98
CA ASP A 228 -6.18 -12.33 11.41
C ASP A 228 -4.72 -12.43 11.85
N ALA A 229 -3.80 -12.98 11.06
CA ALA A 229 -2.40 -13.06 11.46
C ALA A 229 -1.77 -11.68 11.62
N VAL A 230 -2.07 -10.74 10.72
CA VAL A 230 -1.62 -9.34 10.81
C VAL A 230 -2.33 -8.60 11.96
N THR A 231 -3.60 -8.91 12.25
CA THR A 231 -4.38 -8.28 13.33
C THR A 231 -4.07 -8.87 14.72
N LYS A 232 -3.71 -10.16 14.81
CA LYS A 232 -3.39 -10.88 16.06
C LYS A 232 -1.91 -10.81 16.42
N MET A 233 -1.01 -10.51 15.47
CA MET A 233 0.41 -10.24 15.76
C MET A 233 0.68 -8.82 16.28
N SER A 234 -0.37 -8.08 16.68
CA SER A 234 -0.24 -6.89 17.54
C SER A 234 0.16 -7.25 18.98
N PHE A 235 1.09 -8.18 19.21
CA PHE A 235 1.62 -8.46 20.55
C PHE A 235 3.09 -8.91 20.48
N TYR A 236 3.89 -8.25 21.32
CA TYR A 236 5.35 -8.22 21.51
C TYR A 236 6.16 -7.26 20.62
#